data_AF-A0A0A7UX15-F1
#
_entry.id   AF-A0A0A7UX15-F1
#
_cell.length_a   1.000
_cell.length_b   1.000
_cell.length_c   1.000
_cell.angle_alpha   90.00
_cell.angle_beta   90.00
_cell.angle_gamma   90.00
#
_symmetry.space_group_name_H-M   'P 1'
#
loop_
_entity.id
_entity.type
_entity.pdbx_description
1 polymer ?
#
loop_
_entity_poly.entity_id
_entity_poly.type
_entity_poly.pdbx_seq_one_letter_code
_entity_poly.pdbx_strand_id
1 'polypeptide(L)'
;MGCLSFFCALLFVTITPFELQGNNKENIENLKKLHMLYDLTNNLPKELAVINKIKNLDLEQYYLLITKYYLKIKKYKEANNFLSKMNKKKIKNQKIKTEIISLKLRINEDNINEEEIKNILNNEKNIDVKIIYQIFNLIKFKNEKLATQLKKLILTNYPKSIYSYKIKRNE
;
A
#
# COMPACT_ATOMS: atom_id res chain seq x y z
N MET A 1 46.53 -6.39 -38.52
CA MET A 1 46.17 -6.68 -37.11
C MET A 1 44.95 -5.83 -36.72
N GLY A 2 43.73 -6.27 -37.03
CA GLY A 2 42.54 -5.46 -36.73
C GLY A 2 41.19 -6.19 -36.69
N CYS A 3 41.16 -7.52 -36.90
CA CYS A 3 39.92 -8.30 -36.85
C CYS A 3 39.71 -9.09 -35.55
N LEU A 4 40.75 -9.28 -34.74
CA LEU A 4 40.65 -10.05 -33.49
C LEU A 4 40.06 -9.25 -32.32
N SER A 5 40.18 -7.92 -32.30
CA SER A 5 39.65 -7.10 -31.20
C SER A 5 38.13 -6.91 -31.28
N PHE A 6 37.55 -6.92 -32.48
CA PHE A 6 36.11 -6.69 -32.66
C PHE A 6 35.28 -7.90 -32.23
N PHE A 7 35.75 -9.12 -32.51
CA PHE A 7 35.08 -10.35 -32.07
C PHE A 7 35.18 -10.57 -30.55
N CYS A 8 36.29 -10.20 -29.92
CA CYS A 8 36.41 -10.27 -28.46
C CYS A 8 35.53 -9.23 -27.75
N ALA A 9 35.35 -8.03 -28.33
CA ALA A 9 34.42 -7.03 -27.79
C ALA A 9 32.95 -7.43 -27.96
N LEU A 10 32.58 -8.08 -29.08
CA LEU A 10 31.21 -8.54 -29.33
C LEU A 10 30.79 -9.68 -28.39
N LEU A 11 31.71 -10.59 -28.07
CA LEU A 11 31.48 -11.69 -27.11
C LEU A 11 31.18 -11.18 -25.70
N PHE A 12 31.76 -10.06 -25.27
CA PHE A 12 31.48 -9.46 -23.96
C PHE A 12 30.11 -8.75 -23.90
N VAL A 13 29.57 -8.28 -25.02
CA VAL A 13 28.23 -7.66 -25.06
C VAL A 13 27.12 -8.71 -24.99
N THR A 14 27.37 -9.94 -25.42
CA THR A 14 26.39 -11.04 -25.36
C THR A 14 26.38 -11.81 -24.04
N ILE A 15 27.37 -11.60 -23.17
CA ILE A 15 27.54 -12.33 -21.91
C ILE A 15 27.50 -11.32 -20.74
N THR A 16 26.39 -10.61 -20.56
CA THR A 16 25.84 -10.23 -19.25
C THR A 16 24.44 -9.60 -19.43
N PRO A 17 23.44 -9.91 -18.59
CA PRO A 17 23.24 -11.10 -17.78
C PRO A 17 21.91 -11.77 -18.15
N PHE A 18 21.98 -12.94 -18.77
CA PHE A 18 20.82 -13.84 -18.85
C PHE A 18 20.37 -14.31 -17.44
N GLU A 19 21.20 -14.12 -16.40
CA GLU A 19 20.84 -14.29 -14.99
C GLU A 19 19.81 -13.27 -14.48
N LEU A 20 19.67 -12.10 -15.13
CA LEU A 20 18.71 -11.08 -14.69
C LEU A 20 17.27 -11.38 -15.16
N GLN A 21 17.10 -12.19 -16.20
CA GLN A 21 15.77 -12.61 -16.67
C GLN A 21 15.21 -13.81 -15.88
N GLY A 22 16.05 -14.78 -15.51
CA GLY A 22 15.65 -15.89 -14.64
C GLY A 22 15.19 -15.41 -13.26
N ASN A 23 15.97 -14.50 -12.67
CA ASN A 23 15.69 -13.91 -11.37
C ASN A 23 14.41 -13.07 -11.38
N ASN A 24 14.11 -12.34 -12.46
CA ASN A 24 12.91 -11.49 -12.52
C ASN A 24 11.60 -12.28 -12.48
N LYS A 25 11.52 -13.44 -13.15
CA LYS A 25 10.31 -14.27 -13.15
C LYS A 25 10.08 -14.89 -11.78
N GLU A 26 11.13 -15.42 -11.16
CA GLU A 26 11.10 -15.96 -9.80
C GLU A 26 10.78 -14.86 -8.77
N ASN A 27 11.34 -13.66 -8.94
CA ASN A 27 11.07 -12.50 -8.09
C ASN A 27 9.63 -12.02 -8.21
N ILE A 28 9.06 -11.96 -9.40
CA ILE A 28 7.63 -11.64 -9.62
C ILE A 28 6.74 -12.71 -9.00
N GLU A 29 7.10 -13.99 -9.13
CA GLU A 29 6.37 -15.09 -8.51
C GLU A 29 6.45 -15.05 -6.99
N ASN A 30 7.63 -14.74 -6.43
CA ASN A 30 7.83 -14.51 -5.01
C ASN A 30 7.03 -13.29 -4.51
N LEU A 31 6.92 -12.24 -5.32
CA LEU A 31 6.13 -11.04 -5.00
C LEU A 31 4.62 -11.35 -5.02
N LYS A 32 4.16 -12.18 -5.97
CA LYS A 32 2.79 -12.71 -6.00
C LYS A 32 2.50 -13.64 -4.81
N LYS A 33 3.40 -14.58 -4.51
CA LYS A 33 3.32 -15.46 -3.34
C LYS A 33 3.32 -14.65 -2.03
N LEU A 34 4.14 -13.60 -1.94
CA LEU A 34 4.18 -12.69 -0.80
C LEU A 34 2.84 -11.96 -0.63
N HIS A 35 2.24 -11.47 -1.71
CA HIS A 35 0.90 -10.88 -1.68
C HIS A 35 -0.16 -11.84 -1.12
N MET A 36 -0.08 -13.13 -1.45
CA MET A 36 -1.00 -14.15 -0.93
C MET A 36 -0.67 -14.55 0.51
N LEU A 37 0.61 -14.69 0.87
CA LEU A 37 1.07 -15.10 2.20
C LEU A 37 0.83 -14.03 3.27
N TYR A 38 0.83 -12.74 2.88
CA TYR A 38 0.57 -11.60 3.76
C TYR A 38 -0.78 -11.72 4.50
N ASP A 39 -1.82 -12.21 3.81
CA ASP A 39 -3.15 -12.38 4.40
C ASP A 39 -3.32 -13.71 5.17
N LEU A 40 -2.43 -14.70 4.96
CA LEU A 40 -2.68 -16.08 5.38
C LEU A 40 -1.81 -16.60 6.53
N THR A 41 -0.60 -16.08 6.72
CA THR A 41 0.39 -16.87 7.48
C THR A 41 0.40 -16.65 8.99
N ASN A 42 -0.14 -15.55 9.52
CA ASN A 42 -0.07 -15.16 10.95
C ASN A 42 1.32 -15.34 11.62
N ASN A 43 2.39 -15.55 10.83
CA ASN A 43 3.73 -15.88 11.29
C ASN A 43 4.63 -14.68 11.00
N LEU A 44 4.73 -13.78 11.98
CA LEU A 44 5.42 -12.49 11.85
C LEU A 44 6.89 -12.62 11.40
N PRO A 45 7.70 -13.55 11.96
CA PRO A 45 9.09 -13.70 11.51
C PRO A 45 9.21 -14.08 10.02
N LYS A 46 8.40 -15.04 9.55
CA LYS A 46 8.42 -15.44 8.13
C LYS A 46 7.94 -14.30 7.24
N GLU A 47 6.89 -13.60 7.64
CA GLU A 47 6.34 -12.45 6.92
C GLU A 47 7.42 -11.36 6.73
N LEU A 48 8.13 -10.98 7.79
CA LEU A 48 9.21 -9.99 7.72
C LEU A 48 10.36 -10.43 6.82
N ALA A 49 10.77 -11.70 6.90
CA ALA A 49 11.83 -12.24 6.06
C ALA A 49 11.48 -12.15 4.58
N VAL A 50 10.22 -12.45 4.21
CA VAL A 50 9.78 -12.36 2.80
C VAL A 50 9.66 -10.89 2.36
N ILE A 51 9.16 -9.98 3.21
CA ILE A 51 9.13 -8.54 2.90
C ILE A 51 10.54 -8.01 2.62
N ASN A 52 11.53 -8.40 3.41
CA ASN A 52 12.91 -7.93 3.22
C ASN A 52 13.54 -8.36 1.89
N LYS A 53 13.10 -9.49 1.31
CA LYS A 53 13.61 -9.96 0.00
C LYS A 53 13.27 -9.02 -1.15
N ILE A 54 12.16 -8.27 -1.06
CA ILE A 54 11.72 -7.38 -2.15
C ILE A 54 12.31 -5.97 -2.08
N LYS A 55 13.05 -5.65 -1.01
CA LYS A 55 13.61 -4.30 -0.77
C LYS A 55 14.43 -3.77 -1.96
N ASN A 56 15.19 -4.65 -2.61
CA ASN A 56 16.06 -4.29 -3.73
C ASN A 56 15.35 -4.40 -5.10
N LEU A 57 14.12 -4.93 -5.13
CA LEU A 57 13.33 -5.16 -6.34
C LEU A 57 12.32 -4.06 -6.58
N ASP A 58 11.52 -3.75 -5.56
CA ASP A 58 10.52 -2.68 -5.60
C ASP A 58 10.46 -1.99 -4.24
N LEU A 59 11.12 -0.83 -4.17
CA LEU A 59 11.28 -0.08 -2.93
C LEU A 59 9.95 0.50 -2.43
N GLU A 60 9.06 0.91 -3.34
CA GLU A 60 7.75 1.47 -2.95
C GLU A 60 6.86 0.36 -2.40
N GLN A 61 6.86 -0.80 -3.05
CA GLN A 61 6.11 -1.96 -2.56
C GLN A 61 6.67 -2.50 -1.24
N TYR A 62 7.99 -2.50 -1.08
CA TYR A 62 8.65 -2.79 0.19
C TYR A 62 8.17 -1.85 1.31
N TYR A 63 8.18 -0.53 1.08
CA TYR A 63 7.72 0.43 2.07
C TYR A 63 6.23 0.27 2.42
N LEU A 64 5.39 -0.07 1.44
CA LEU A 64 3.98 -0.36 1.69
C LEU A 64 3.82 -1.58 2.60
N LEU A 65 4.49 -2.68 2.28
CA LEU A 65 4.35 -3.95 2.99
C LEU A 65 4.98 -3.90 4.39
N ILE A 66 6.12 -3.24 4.55
CA ILE A 66 6.74 -3.08 5.87
C ILE A 66 5.92 -2.14 6.78
N THR A 67 5.30 -1.08 6.23
CA THR A 67 4.38 -0.22 6.99
C THR A 67 3.21 -1.03 7.54
N LYS A 68 2.62 -1.85 6.67
CA LYS A 68 1.56 -2.79 6.98
C LYS A 68 1.95 -3.78 8.08
N TYR A 69 3.14 -4.36 7.99
CA TYR A 69 3.71 -5.25 9.01
C TYR A 69 3.82 -4.54 10.37
N TYR A 70 4.40 -3.33 10.40
CA TYR A 70 4.55 -2.58 11.66
C TYR A 70 3.21 -2.18 12.28
N LEU A 71 2.20 -1.84 11.47
CA LEU A 71 0.84 -1.61 11.95
C LEU A 71 0.23 -2.86 12.58
N LYS A 72 0.42 -4.04 11.97
CA LYS A 72 -0.08 -5.33 12.49
C LYS A 72 0.44 -5.62 13.91
N ILE A 73 1.69 -5.24 14.19
CA ILE A 73 2.32 -5.38 15.52
C ILE A 73 2.21 -4.12 16.39
N LYS A 74 1.32 -3.19 16.04
CA LYS A 74 1.03 -1.94 16.79
C LYS A 74 2.24 -1.01 17.00
N LYS A 75 3.24 -1.09 16.11
CA LYS A 75 4.41 -0.19 16.09
C LYS A 75 4.15 1.02 15.19
N TYR A 76 3.31 1.93 15.69
CA TYR A 76 2.78 3.06 14.90
C TYR A 76 3.87 4.06 14.47
N LYS A 77 4.88 4.30 15.32
CA LYS A 77 5.99 5.22 15.00
C LYS A 77 6.83 4.69 13.84
N GLU A 78 7.18 3.41 13.87
CA GLU A 78 7.92 2.73 12.82
C GLU A 78 7.09 2.67 11.53
N ALA A 79 5.80 2.32 11.63
CA ALA A 79 4.91 2.34 10.48
C ALA A 79 4.87 3.73 9.82
N ASN A 80 4.76 4.81 10.60
CA ASN A 80 4.75 6.17 10.06
C ASN A 80 6.08 6.52 9.37
N ASN A 81 7.21 6.12 9.95
CA ASN A 81 8.54 6.36 9.39
C ASN A 81 8.74 5.64 8.04
N PHE A 82 8.18 4.45 7.84
CA PHE A 82 8.27 3.78 6.55
C PHE A 82 7.29 4.36 5.53
N LEU A 83 6.09 4.75 5.97
CA LEU A 83 5.10 5.37 5.11
C LEU A 83 5.57 6.73 4.56
N SER A 84 6.32 7.50 5.36
CA SER A 84 6.87 8.80 4.95
C SER A 84 7.98 8.69 3.89
N LYS A 85 8.65 7.54 3.79
CA LYS A 85 9.70 7.28 2.79
C LYS A 85 9.17 6.97 1.39
N MET A 86 7.86 6.71 1.25
CA MET A 86 7.25 6.41 -0.05
C MET A 86 7.26 7.62 -0.96
N ASN A 87 7.75 7.45 -2.20
CA ASN A 87 7.71 8.50 -3.19
C ASN A 87 6.35 8.51 -3.91
N LYS A 88 5.44 9.33 -3.39
CA LYS A 88 4.08 9.50 -3.95
C LYS A 88 4.05 9.79 -5.45
N LYS A 89 5.08 10.43 -6.03
CA LYS A 89 5.14 10.73 -7.47
C LYS A 89 5.32 9.48 -8.33
N LYS A 90 5.98 8.43 -7.80
CA LYS A 90 6.17 7.15 -8.52
C LYS A 90 4.93 6.27 -8.50
N ILE A 91 4.01 6.52 -7.57
CA ILE A 91 2.84 5.68 -7.33
C ILE A 91 1.71 6.11 -8.27
N LYS A 92 1.62 5.43 -9.41
CA LYS A 92 0.56 5.67 -10.40
C LYS A 92 -0.71 4.88 -10.10
N ASN A 93 -0.59 3.70 -9.48
CA ASN A 93 -1.71 2.80 -9.23
C ASN A 93 -2.68 3.35 -8.18
N GLN A 94 -3.95 3.56 -8.56
CA GLN A 94 -4.97 4.10 -7.68
C GLN A 94 -5.22 3.21 -6.45
N LYS A 95 -5.18 1.88 -6.58
CA LYS A 95 -5.36 0.96 -5.45
C LYS A 95 -4.28 1.16 -4.38
N ILE A 96 -3.04 1.39 -4.80
CA ILE A 96 -1.93 1.66 -3.87
C ILE A 96 -2.11 3.02 -3.20
N LYS A 97 -2.54 4.06 -3.94
CA LYS A 97 -2.84 5.38 -3.36
C LYS A 97 -3.93 5.29 -2.29
N THR A 98 -5.01 4.58 -2.57
CA THR A 98 -6.09 4.32 -1.61
C THR A 98 -5.55 3.60 -0.38
N GLU A 99 -4.72 2.56 -0.56
CA GLU A 99 -4.14 1.83 0.57
C GLU A 99 -3.24 2.73 1.44
N ILE A 100 -2.44 3.61 0.84
CA ILE A 100 -1.61 4.58 1.56
C ILE A 100 -2.46 5.52 2.41
N ILE A 101 -3.57 6.03 1.88
CA ILE A 101 -4.50 6.87 2.64
C ILE A 101 -5.08 6.07 3.80
N SER A 102 -5.51 4.82 3.56
CA SER A 102 -6.03 3.95 4.62
C SER A 102 -5.01 3.73 5.73
N LEU A 103 -3.72 3.51 5.39
CA LEU A 103 -2.65 3.34 6.36
C LEU A 103 -2.41 4.60 7.19
N LYS A 104 -2.37 5.78 6.55
CA LYS A 104 -2.25 7.07 7.28
C LYS A 104 -3.37 7.26 8.29
N LEU A 105 -4.60 6.99 7.88
CA LEU A 105 -5.77 7.11 8.74
C LEU A 105 -5.69 6.15 9.95
N ARG A 106 -5.14 4.93 9.80
CA ARG A 106 -4.94 3.99 10.93
C ARG A 106 -3.80 4.40 11.85
N ILE A 107 -2.71 4.92 11.28
CA ILE A 107 -1.55 5.37 12.07
C ILE A 107 -1.93 6.58 12.93
N ASN A 108 -2.77 7.47 12.42
CA ASN A 108 -3.16 8.71 13.08
C ASN A 108 -4.57 8.65 13.68
N GLU A 109 -5.14 7.46 13.92
CA GLU A 109 -6.53 7.30 14.38
C GLU A 109 -6.85 8.14 15.64
N ASP A 110 -5.91 8.23 16.58
CA ASP A 110 -6.07 8.99 17.80
C ASP A 110 -5.89 10.51 17.60
N ASN A 111 -5.01 10.91 16.69
CA ASN A 111 -4.52 12.29 16.56
C ASN A 111 -5.06 13.06 15.34
N ILE A 112 -5.79 12.39 14.45
CA ILE A 112 -6.27 13.01 13.21
C ILE A 112 -7.25 14.16 13.50
N ASN A 113 -6.99 15.32 12.90
CA ASN A 113 -7.81 16.51 13.10
C ASN A 113 -8.79 16.74 11.92
N GLU A 114 -9.72 17.69 12.11
CA GLU A 114 -10.75 18.00 11.11
C GLU A 114 -10.17 18.53 9.79
N GLU A 115 -9.11 19.31 9.86
CA GLU A 115 -8.47 19.94 8.70
C GLU A 115 -7.78 18.90 7.81
N GLU A 116 -7.08 17.95 8.41
CA GLU A 116 -6.49 16.80 7.71
C GLU A 116 -7.56 15.97 7.00
N ILE A 117 -8.71 15.77 7.65
CA ILE A 117 -9.84 15.05 7.06
C ILE A 117 -10.42 15.81 5.86
N LYS A 118 -10.65 17.13 6.00
CA LYS A 118 -11.10 17.97 4.89
C LYS A 118 -10.10 17.94 3.72
N ASN A 119 -8.81 17.98 4.01
CA ASN A 119 -7.77 17.88 3.00
C ASN A 119 -7.79 16.54 2.27
N ILE A 120 -8.03 15.42 2.97
CA ILE A 120 -8.19 14.11 2.33
C ILE A 120 -9.43 14.11 1.43
N LEU A 121 -10.55 14.65 1.92
CA LEU A 121 -11.84 14.68 1.22
C LEU A 121 -11.83 15.58 -0.03
N ASN A 122 -11.10 16.71 0.01
CA ASN A 122 -11.09 17.70 -1.07
C ASN A 122 -10.06 17.40 -2.16
N ASN A 123 -8.94 16.76 -1.83
CA ASN A 123 -7.81 16.60 -2.76
C ASN A 123 -7.97 15.44 -3.75
N GLU A 124 -8.94 14.54 -3.56
CA GLU A 124 -9.14 13.41 -4.45
C GLU A 124 -10.57 13.44 -5.03
N LYS A 125 -10.69 13.82 -6.31
CA LYS A 125 -11.99 13.81 -7.03
C LYS A 125 -12.67 12.43 -7.05
N ASN A 126 -11.95 11.34 -6.77
CA ASN A 126 -12.42 9.95 -6.76
C ASN A 126 -11.92 9.21 -5.51
N ILE A 127 -12.30 9.67 -4.32
CA ILE A 127 -11.99 8.95 -3.07
C ILE A 127 -12.77 7.64 -3.05
N ASP A 128 -12.03 6.55 -2.81
CA ASP A 128 -12.61 5.24 -2.61
C ASP A 128 -13.56 5.23 -1.40
N VAL A 129 -14.75 4.67 -1.56
CA VAL A 129 -15.76 4.58 -0.50
C VAL A 129 -15.22 3.98 0.80
N LYS A 130 -14.24 3.06 0.73
CA LYS A 130 -13.57 2.46 1.90
C LYS A 130 -12.92 3.53 2.78
N ILE A 131 -12.31 4.54 2.17
CA ILE A 131 -11.69 5.67 2.87
C ILE A 131 -12.76 6.53 3.53
N ILE A 132 -13.85 6.81 2.82
CA ILE A 132 -14.97 7.60 3.36
C ILE A 132 -15.55 6.93 4.61
N TYR A 133 -15.75 5.59 4.58
CA TYR A 133 -16.19 4.83 5.76
C TYR A 133 -15.17 4.84 6.89
N GLN A 134 -13.89 4.71 6.57
CA GLN A 134 -12.84 4.73 7.58
C GLN A 134 -12.82 6.09 8.30
N ILE A 135 -12.88 7.20 7.55
CA ILE A 135 -12.99 8.55 8.11
C ILE A 135 -14.25 8.68 8.95
N PHE A 136 -15.42 8.25 8.46
CA PHE A 136 -16.66 8.30 9.22
C PHE A 136 -16.53 7.60 10.58
N ASN A 137 -15.90 6.43 10.62
CA ASN A 137 -15.68 5.71 11.88
C ASN A 137 -14.75 6.44 12.86
N LEU A 138 -13.76 7.17 12.36
CA LEU A 138 -12.83 7.97 13.16
C LEU A 138 -13.52 9.19 13.80
N ILE A 139 -14.44 9.83 13.07
CA ILE A 139 -15.05 11.10 13.51
C ILE A 139 -16.41 10.97 14.17
N LYS A 140 -17.11 9.83 14.04
CA LYS A 140 -18.52 9.71 14.49
C LYS A 140 -18.73 10.06 15.96
N PHE A 141 -17.71 9.91 16.79
CA PHE A 141 -17.74 10.28 18.22
C PHE A 141 -16.93 11.54 18.54
N LYS A 142 -16.18 12.09 17.58
CA LYS A 142 -15.33 13.28 17.77
C LYS A 142 -15.95 14.55 17.19
N ASN A 143 -16.74 14.45 16.12
CA ASN A 143 -17.33 15.59 15.41
C ASN A 143 -18.64 15.21 14.71
N GLU A 144 -19.76 15.42 15.39
CA GLU A 144 -21.10 15.02 14.94
C GLU A 144 -21.53 15.72 13.63
N LYS A 145 -21.16 17.00 13.46
CA LYS A 145 -21.51 17.79 12.27
C LYS A 145 -20.86 17.21 11.01
N LEU A 146 -19.55 16.95 11.06
CA LEU A 146 -18.83 16.37 9.94
C LEU A 146 -19.23 14.91 9.71
N ALA A 147 -19.49 14.14 10.78
CA ALA A 147 -20.01 12.79 10.69
C ALA A 147 -21.36 12.73 9.96
N THR A 148 -22.25 13.69 10.22
CA THR A 148 -23.55 13.80 9.55
C THR A 148 -23.42 14.12 8.06
N GLN A 149 -22.50 15.03 7.70
CA GLN A 149 -22.20 15.35 6.31
C GLN A 149 -21.66 14.13 5.55
N LEU A 150 -20.71 13.40 6.13
CA LEU A 150 -20.18 12.17 5.54
C LEU A 150 -21.24 11.07 5.44
N LYS A 151 -22.08 10.91 6.47
CA LYS A 151 -23.19 9.96 6.45
C LYS A 151 -24.14 10.25 5.29
N LYS A 152 -24.49 11.52 5.05
CA LYS A 152 -25.30 11.94 3.90
C LYS A 152 -24.59 11.62 2.57
N LEU A 153 -23.30 11.95 2.45
CA LEU A 153 -22.52 11.65 1.23
C LEU A 153 -22.49 10.15 0.93
N ILE A 154 -22.26 9.30 1.93
CA ILE A 154 -22.27 7.84 1.81
C ILE A 154 -23.65 7.33 1.38
N LEU A 155 -24.72 7.82 2.02
CA LEU A 155 -26.10 7.42 1.72
C LEU A 155 -26.52 7.80 0.30
N THR A 156 -26.18 9.01 -0.14
CA THR A 156 -26.56 9.52 -1.47
C THR A 156 -25.77 8.85 -2.59
N ASN A 157 -24.46 8.71 -2.44
CA ASN A 157 -23.58 8.27 -3.53
C ASN A 157 -23.33 6.76 -3.52
N TYR A 158 -23.49 6.08 -2.37
CA TYR A 158 -23.15 4.68 -2.20
C TYR A 158 -24.20 3.86 -1.40
N PRO A 159 -25.50 3.93 -1.76
CA PRO A 159 -26.59 3.36 -0.96
C PRO A 159 -26.48 1.83 -0.77
N LYS A 160 -25.99 1.09 -1.77
CA LYS A 160 -25.79 -0.38 -1.70
C LYS A 160 -24.60 -0.80 -0.82
N SER A 161 -23.59 0.08 -0.68
CA SER A 161 -22.36 -0.23 0.07
C SER A 161 -22.56 -0.34 1.58
N ILE A 162 -23.57 0.37 2.12
CA ILE A 162 -23.92 0.37 3.54
C ILE A 162 -24.44 -1.01 3.95
N TYR A 163 -25.27 -1.62 3.10
CA TYR A 163 -25.84 -2.94 3.35
C TYR A 163 -24.80 -4.05 3.20
N SER A 164 -23.93 -3.99 2.18
CA SER A 164 -22.90 -5.01 1.98
C SER A 164 -21.79 -5.01 3.03
N TYR A 165 -21.43 -3.85 3.62
CA TYR A 165 -20.44 -3.81 4.72
C TYR A 165 -21.04 -4.24 6.08
N LYS A 166 -22.35 -4.10 6.27
CA LYS A 166 -23.04 -4.62 7.47
C LYS A 166 -23.14 -6.16 7.46
N ILE A 167 -23.35 -6.77 6.29
CA ILE A 167 -23.52 -8.22 6.16
C ILE A 167 -22.22 -8.98 6.47
N LYS A 168 -21.05 -8.49 6.03
CA LYS A 168 -19.76 -9.18 6.26
C LYS A 168 -19.19 -9.16 7.70
N ARG A 169 -19.84 -8.47 8.65
CA ARG A 169 -19.44 -8.53 10.08
C ARG A 169 -20.27 -9.52 10.90
N ASN A 170 -21.32 -10.08 10.32
CA ASN A 170 -22.25 -11.01 10.96
C ASN A 170 -22.19 -12.44 10.36
N GLU A 171 -21.23 -12.71 9.48
CA GLU A 171 -20.84 -14.06 9.03
C GLU A 171 -19.46 -14.39 9.62
#